data_AF-A0A2E6W2H6-F1
#
_entry.id   AF-A0A2E6W2H6-F1
#
_cell.length_a   1.000
_cell.length_b   1.000
_cell.length_c   1.000
_cell.angle_alpha   90.00
_cell.angle_beta   90.00
_cell.angle_gamma   90.00
#
_symmetry.space_group_name_H-M   'P 1'
#
loop_
_entity.id
_entity.type
_entity.pdbx_description
1 polymer ?
#
loop_
_entity_poly.entity_id
_entity_poly.type
_entity_poly.pdbx_seq_one_letter_code
_entity_poly.pdbx_strand_id
1 'polypeptide(L)'
;MSDEPEKVEKEDGTIEWRVKGELHREDGPAVEVPDGSKIWFLHGKQHRSGGPAVEHFDGTKEWWVAGVLHREGGPAIVESNGTQEWHQRGVCHREGGPAVVDYDGSKQWWVHGVRHRVEGPAVTEEKEMSQWWLDGVLHREDGAAIEYEDGTKEWYLLGIQVMEEVVNDVAQRKKFLKEHKKAQQ
;
A
#
# COMPACT_ATOMS: atom_id res chain seq x y z
N MET A 1 34.45 -7.57 22.24
CA MET A 1 32.99 -7.42 22.11
C MET A 1 32.55 -8.62 21.29
N SER A 2 31.79 -9.55 21.87
CA SER A 2 31.33 -10.73 21.15
C SER A 2 30.32 -10.32 20.08
N ASP A 3 30.35 -10.98 18.91
CA ASP A 3 29.30 -10.87 17.89
C ASP A 3 28.15 -11.87 18.16
N GLU A 4 28.21 -12.60 19.27
CA GLU A 4 27.14 -13.48 19.71
C GLU A 4 25.94 -12.67 20.25
N PRO A 5 24.70 -13.07 19.91
CA PRO A 5 23.51 -12.40 20.39
C PRO A 5 23.31 -12.63 21.91
N GLU A 6 23.14 -11.53 22.65
CA GLU A 6 22.76 -11.51 24.05
C GLU A 6 21.23 -11.64 24.18
N LYS A 7 20.77 -12.62 24.97
CA LYS A 7 19.34 -12.78 25.31
C LYS A 7 19.01 -11.90 26.51
N VAL A 8 18.02 -11.02 26.36
CA VAL A 8 17.48 -10.16 27.41
C VAL A 8 16.02 -10.51 27.64
N GLU A 9 15.64 -10.76 28.89
CA GLU A 9 14.24 -10.99 29.29
C GLU A 9 13.75 -9.78 30.09
N LYS A 10 12.65 -9.18 29.64
CA LYS A 10 12.04 -8.00 30.28
C LYS A 10 11.04 -8.42 31.35
N GLU A 11 10.69 -7.48 32.22
CA GLU A 11 9.69 -7.69 33.29
C GLU A 11 8.31 -8.06 32.75
N ASP A 12 7.96 -7.61 31.55
CA ASP A 12 6.70 -7.94 30.88
C ASP A 12 6.68 -9.34 30.24
N GLY A 13 7.79 -10.09 30.31
CA GLY A 13 7.96 -11.40 29.69
C GLY A 13 8.46 -11.39 28.24
N THR A 14 8.69 -10.21 27.66
CA THR A 14 9.28 -10.08 26.32
C THR A 14 10.73 -10.54 26.33
N ILE A 15 11.08 -11.36 25.36
CA ILE A 15 12.45 -11.82 25.15
C ILE A 15 13.02 -11.11 23.93
N GLU A 16 14.22 -10.55 24.08
CA GLU A 16 14.96 -9.89 23.01
C GLU A 16 16.33 -10.54 22.81
N TRP A 17 16.81 -10.53 21.57
CA TRP A 17 18.19 -10.91 21.21
C TRP A 17 18.89 -9.70 20.62
N ARG A 18 20.05 -9.35 21.18
CA ARG A 18 20.79 -8.14 20.83
C ARG A 18 22.26 -8.41 20.53
N VAL A 19 22.81 -7.76 19.50
CA VAL A 19 24.25 -7.71 19.24
C VAL A 19 24.68 -6.25 19.34
N LYS A 20 25.65 -5.94 20.21
CA LYS A 20 26.15 -4.57 20.44
C LYS A 20 25.02 -3.56 20.76
N GLY A 21 23.99 -4.02 21.48
CA GLY A 21 22.84 -3.21 21.88
C GLY A 21 21.71 -3.11 20.84
N GLU A 22 21.91 -3.58 19.61
CA GLU A 22 20.90 -3.57 18.55
C GLU A 22 20.18 -4.93 18.46
N LEU A 23 18.87 -4.92 18.17
CA LEU A 23 18.12 -6.15 17.94
C LEU A 23 18.70 -6.91 16.74
N HIS A 24 19.08 -8.17 16.95
CA HIS A 24 19.72 -8.99 15.94
C HIS A 24 19.61 -10.47 16.28
N ARG A 25 19.12 -11.27 15.32
CA ARG A 25 19.18 -12.75 15.39
C ARG A 25 19.04 -13.36 13.99
N GLU A 26 19.95 -14.27 13.62
CA GLU A 26 19.93 -14.92 12.30
C GLU A 26 18.97 -16.13 12.24
N ASP A 27 18.92 -16.93 13.31
CA ASP A 27 18.19 -18.21 13.34
C ASP A 27 16.77 -18.13 13.94
N GLY A 28 16.25 -16.94 14.18
CA GLY A 28 14.95 -16.78 14.85
C GLY A 28 14.53 -15.32 15.01
N PRO A 29 13.36 -15.08 15.62
CA PRO A 29 12.93 -13.72 15.92
C PRO A 29 13.86 -13.08 16.94
N ALA A 30 14.22 -11.82 16.71
CA ALA A 30 14.99 -11.03 17.66
C ALA A 30 14.11 -10.48 18.79
N VAL A 31 12.79 -10.54 18.66
CA VAL A 31 11.81 -10.21 19.71
C VAL A 31 10.71 -11.28 19.73
N GLU A 32 10.46 -11.85 20.90
CA GLU A 32 9.33 -12.74 21.19
C GLU A 32 8.50 -12.13 22.33
N VAL A 33 7.23 -11.84 22.05
CA VAL A 33 6.31 -11.19 23.00
C VAL A 33 5.37 -12.26 23.60
N PRO A 34 4.96 -12.16 24.88
CA PRO A 34 4.12 -13.17 25.53
C PRO A 34 2.75 -13.42 24.88
N ASP A 35 2.23 -12.46 24.13
CA ASP A 35 0.99 -12.60 23.36
C ASP A 35 1.15 -13.59 22.18
N GLY A 36 2.39 -13.97 21.85
CA GLY A 36 2.74 -14.85 20.75
C GLY A 36 3.33 -14.12 19.54
N SER A 37 3.37 -12.79 19.56
CA SER A 37 3.95 -11.98 18.48
C SER A 37 5.46 -12.18 18.38
N LYS A 38 5.97 -12.17 17.15
CA LYS A 38 7.38 -12.43 16.82
C LYS A 38 7.89 -11.41 15.82
N ILE A 39 9.08 -10.88 16.07
CA ILE A 39 9.69 -9.86 15.21
C ILE A 39 11.15 -10.22 14.91
N TRP A 40 11.50 -10.25 13.62
CA TRP A 40 12.83 -10.59 13.14
C TRP A 40 13.61 -9.31 12.83
N PHE A 41 14.81 -9.22 13.39
CA PHE A 41 15.73 -8.11 13.13
C PHE A 41 17.12 -8.64 12.74
N LEU A 42 17.75 -7.94 11.80
CA LEU A 42 19.18 -8.02 11.55
C LEU A 42 19.77 -6.62 11.65
N HIS A 43 20.75 -6.45 12.54
CA HIS A 43 21.47 -5.18 12.77
C HIS A 43 20.51 -4.01 13.02
N GLY A 44 19.58 -4.20 13.96
CA GLY A 44 18.61 -3.18 14.36
C GLY A 44 17.50 -2.90 13.35
N LYS A 45 17.45 -3.60 12.21
CA LYS A 45 16.43 -3.40 11.17
C LYS A 45 15.54 -4.63 11.02
N GLN A 46 14.22 -4.42 10.89
CA GLN A 46 13.30 -5.52 10.58
C GLN A 46 13.73 -6.21 9.28
N HIS A 47 13.96 -7.51 9.33
CA HIS A 47 14.50 -8.24 8.20
C HIS A 47 14.17 -9.72 8.31
N ARG A 48 13.61 -10.30 7.24
CA ARG A 48 13.57 -11.75 7.05
C ARG A 48 13.48 -12.10 5.57
N SER A 49 14.35 -12.98 5.08
CA SER A 49 14.37 -13.37 3.65
C SER A 49 13.40 -14.51 3.32
N GLY A 50 13.05 -15.37 4.29
CA GLY A 50 12.25 -16.58 4.06
C GLY A 50 10.78 -16.48 4.49
N GLY A 51 10.32 -15.32 4.97
CA GLY A 51 9.00 -15.18 5.58
C GLY A 51 8.74 -13.75 6.06
N PRO A 52 7.63 -13.54 6.77
CA PRO A 52 7.33 -12.22 7.34
C PRO A 52 8.32 -11.87 8.44
N ALA A 53 8.79 -10.62 8.45
CA ALA A 53 9.65 -10.10 9.50
C ALA A 53 8.86 -9.68 10.75
N VAL A 54 7.54 -9.62 10.66
CA VAL A 54 6.62 -9.41 11.79
C VAL A 54 5.49 -10.42 11.68
N GLU A 55 5.25 -11.17 12.74
CA GLU A 55 4.07 -12.03 12.91
C GLU A 55 3.37 -11.58 14.18
N HIS A 56 2.21 -10.96 14.06
CA HIS A 56 1.40 -10.51 15.20
C HIS A 56 0.54 -11.66 15.73
N PHE A 57 0.16 -11.59 17.01
CA PHE A 57 -0.69 -12.60 17.65
C PHE A 57 -2.07 -12.77 16.99
N ASP A 58 -2.60 -11.72 16.38
CA ASP A 58 -3.89 -11.72 15.70
C ASP A 58 -3.83 -12.44 14.34
N GLY A 59 -2.63 -12.75 13.85
CA GLY A 59 -2.38 -13.38 12.56
C GLY A 59 -1.90 -12.42 11.46
N THR A 60 -1.83 -11.12 11.75
CA THR A 60 -1.28 -10.12 10.84
C THR A 60 0.20 -10.38 10.58
N LYS A 61 0.62 -10.27 9.32
CA LYS A 61 1.98 -10.56 8.86
C LYS A 61 2.52 -9.42 8.01
N GLU A 62 3.77 -9.06 8.25
CA GLU A 62 4.45 -8.02 7.49
C GLU A 62 5.82 -8.49 7.00
N TRP A 63 6.14 -8.18 5.74
CA TRP A 63 7.39 -8.56 5.10
C TRP A 63 8.30 -7.35 4.99
N TRP A 64 9.41 -7.41 5.73
CA TRP A 64 10.43 -6.38 5.75
C TRP A 64 11.77 -6.97 5.35
N VAL A 65 12.51 -6.22 4.52
CA VAL A 65 13.88 -6.54 4.14
C VAL A 65 14.74 -5.32 4.41
N ALA A 66 15.67 -5.46 5.36
CA ALA A 66 16.62 -4.40 5.74
C ALA A 66 15.92 -3.09 6.16
N GLY A 67 14.81 -3.21 6.91
CA GLY A 67 14.02 -2.09 7.41
C GLY A 67 13.09 -1.47 6.39
N VAL A 68 12.91 -2.09 5.22
CA VAL A 68 12.01 -1.60 4.17
C VAL A 68 10.89 -2.60 3.97
N LEU A 69 9.64 -2.13 4.06
CA LEU A 69 8.44 -2.92 3.79
C LEU A 69 8.43 -3.31 2.31
N HIS A 70 8.56 -4.60 2.04
CA HIS A 70 8.69 -5.12 0.69
C HIS A 70 8.50 -6.63 0.64
N ARG A 71 7.82 -7.11 -0.41
CA ARG A 71 7.78 -8.53 -0.74
C ARG A 71 7.73 -8.74 -2.25
N GLU A 72 8.54 -9.66 -2.74
CA GLU A 72 8.46 -10.12 -4.13
C GLU A 72 7.32 -11.15 -4.28
N GLY A 73 6.50 -10.99 -5.33
CA GLY A 73 5.48 -11.97 -5.71
C GLY A 73 4.24 -12.06 -4.82
N GLY A 74 4.14 -11.26 -3.76
CA GLY A 74 2.99 -11.29 -2.85
C GLY A 74 2.79 -9.98 -2.08
N PRO A 75 1.73 -9.89 -1.27
CA PRO A 75 1.49 -8.72 -0.43
C PRO A 75 2.54 -8.61 0.67
N ALA A 76 3.02 -7.39 0.91
CA ALA A 76 3.95 -7.05 1.96
C ALA A 76 3.27 -6.91 3.34
N ILE A 77 1.94 -6.72 3.36
CA ILE A 77 1.11 -6.78 4.57
C ILE A 77 -0.06 -7.73 4.28
N VAL A 78 -0.32 -8.66 5.20
CA VAL A 78 -1.54 -9.48 5.22
C VAL A 78 -2.13 -9.36 6.61
N GLU A 79 -3.24 -8.66 6.74
CA GLU A 79 -3.97 -8.51 7.99
C GLU A 79 -4.79 -9.75 8.36
N SER A 80 -5.10 -9.87 9.64
CA SER A 80 -5.90 -10.97 10.20
C SER A 80 -7.33 -11.04 9.64
N ASN A 81 -7.91 -9.89 9.25
CA ASN A 81 -9.22 -9.78 8.60
C ASN A 81 -9.21 -10.19 7.10
N GLY A 82 -8.03 -10.43 6.52
CA GLY A 82 -7.85 -10.79 5.11
C GLY A 82 -7.44 -9.64 4.18
N THR A 83 -7.33 -8.41 4.69
CA THR A 83 -6.81 -7.25 3.95
C THR A 83 -5.36 -7.49 3.52
N GLN A 84 -5.05 -7.14 2.27
CA GLN A 84 -3.75 -7.37 1.65
C GLN A 84 -3.22 -6.10 1.01
N GLU A 85 -1.97 -5.77 1.31
CA GLU A 85 -1.29 -4.62 0.71
C GLU A 85 0.03 -5.02 0.06
N TRP A 86 0.26 -4.52 -1.15
CA TRP A 86 1.48 -4.70 -1.91
C TRP A 86 2.34 -3.46 -1.80
N HIS A 87 3.58 -3.65 -1.35
CA HIS A 87 4.56 -2.59 -1.22
C HIS A 87 5.86 -2.94 -1.95
N GLN A 88 6.40 -1.96 -2.66
CA GLN A 88 7.70 -2.03 -3.28
C GLN A 88 8.58 -0.90 -2.76
N ARG A 89 9.73 -1.23 -2.16
CA ARG A 89 10.66 -0.24 -1.59
C ARG A 89 9.98 0.71 -0.59
N GLY A 90 9.06 0.19 0.24
CA GLY A 90 8.38 0.95 1.28
C GLY A 90 7.21 1.82 0.80
N VAL A 91 6.81 1.74 -0.48
CA VAL A 91 5.63 2.44 -1.00
C VAL A 91 4.61 1.47 -1.57
N CYS A 92 3.32 1.81 -1.42
CA CYS A 92 2.23 1.03 -1.99
C CYS A 92 2.38 0.98 -3.52
N HIS A 93 2.48 -0.23 -4.09
CA HIS A 93 2.78 -0.41 -5.51
C HIS A 93 2.40 -1.82 -6.00
N ARG A 94 1.75 -1.90 -7.16
CA ARG A 94 1.58 -3.14 -7.93
C ARG A 94 1.27 -2.87 -9.41
N GLU A 95 2.05 -3.41 -10.34
CA GLU A 95 1.85 -3.17 -11.80
C GLU A 95 0.71 -4.00 -12.42
N GLY A 96 0.38 -5.17 -11.87
CA GLY A 96 -0.55 -6.13 -12.49
C GLY A 96 -1.92 -6.25 -11.81
N GLY A 97 -2.23 -5.41 -10.83
CA GLY A 97 -3.45 -5.56 -10.04
C GLY A 97 -3.56 -4.51 -8.95
N PRO A 98 -4.59 -4.61 -8.08
CA PRO A 98 -4.75 -3.69 -6.98
C PRO A 98 -3.59 -3.85 -5.98
N ALA A 99 -3.04 -2.72 -5.55
CA ALA A 99 -2.02 -2.67 -4.52
C ALA A 99 -2.61 -2.72 -3.11
N VAL A 100 -3.93 -2.51 -2.98
CA VAL A 100 -4.69 -2.76 -1.74
C VAL A 100 -5.94 -3.56 -2.11
N VAL A 101 -6.18 -4.66 -1.40
CA VAL A 101 -7.44 -5.42 -1.44
C VAL A 101 -7.92 -5.52 -0.01
N ASP A 102 -9.03 -4.84 0.30
CA ASP A 102 -9.60 -4.78 1.64
C ASP A 102 -10.53 -5.97 1.90
N TYR A 103 -10.84 -6.21 3.17
CA TYR A 103 -11.63 -7.36 3.62
C TYR A 103 -13.08 -7.32 3.10
N ASP A 104 -13.60 -6.14 2.79
CA ASP A 104 -14.94 -5.92 2.25
C ASP A 104 -15.01 -6.11 0.72
N GLY A 105 -13.87 -6.39 0.08
CA GLY A 105 -13.75 -6.55 -1.37
C GLY A 105 -13.32 -5.28 -2.11
N SER A 106 -13.19 -4.15 -1.41
CA SER A 106 -12.72 -2.89 -1.96
C SER A 106 -11.29 -3.02 -2.48
N LYS A 107 -11.00 -2.36 -3.61
CA LYS A 107 -9.71 -2.48 -4.31
C LYS A 107 -9.18 -1.11 -4.68
N GLN A 108 -7.88 -0.94 -4.49
CA GLN A 108 -7.19 0.29 -4.86
C GLN A 108 -5.92 -0.01 -5.66
N TRP A 109 -5.72 0.74 -6.74
CA TRP A 109 -4.57 0.62 -7.63
C TRP A 109 -3.58 1.74 -7.37
N TRP A 110 -2.36 1.34 -7.01
CA TRP A 110 -1.24 2.24 -6.73
C TRP A 110 -0.02 1.77 -7.50
N VAL A 111 0.69 2.72 -8.10
CA VAL A 111 1.96 2.51 -8.79
C VAL A 111 2.95 3.54 -8.28
N HIS A 112 4.01 3.06 -7.63
CA HIS A 112 5.09 3.89 -7.06
C HIS A 112 4.58 4.90 -6.01
N GLY A 113 3.63 4.47 -5.17
CA GLY A 113 3.01 5.31 -4.15
C GLY A 113 1.97 6.29 -4.70
N VAL A 114 1.65 6.25 -5.99
CA VAL A 114 0.69 7.14 -6.63
C VAL A 114 -0.53 6.35 -7.09
N ARG A 115 -1.73 6.82 -6.75
CA ARG A 115 -2.98 6.20 -7.19
C ARG A 115 -3.13 6.39 -8.69
N HIS A 116 -3.22 5.28 -9.43
CA HIS A 116 -3.16 5.31 -10.89
C HIS A 116 -3.76 4.05 -11.48
N ARG A 117 -4.61 4.19 -12.50
CA ARG A 117 -5.04 3.08 -13.37
C ARG A 117 -5.52 3.58 -14.73
N VAL A 118 -4.98 3.03 -15.82
CA VAL A 118 -5.38 3.38 -17.20
C VAL A 118 -6.60 2.61 -17.72
N GLU A 119 -6.77 1.34 -17.31
CA GLU A 119 -7.78 0.42 -17.87
C GLU A 119 -9.06 0.33 -17.03
N GLY A 120 -9.33 1.31 -16.16
CA GLY A 120 -10.52 1.29 -15.32
C GLY A 120 -10.38 2.12 -14.05
N PRO A 121 -11.32 1.99 -13.11
CA PRO A 121 -11.29 2.74 -11.87
C PRO A 121 -10.10 2.31 -11.00
N ALA A 122 -9.37 3.28 -10.47
CA ALA A 122 -8.28 3.06 -9.53
C ALA A 122 -8.78 2.83 -8.09
N VAL A 123 -10.06 3.08 -7.82
CA VAL A 123 -10.75 2.70 -6.58
C VAL A 123 -12.07 2.06 -6.95
N THR A 124 -12.34 0.88 -6.40
CA THR A 124 -13.66 0.22 -6.51
C THR A 124 -14.12 -0.19 -5.13
N GLU A 125 -15.24 0.37 -4.68
CA GLU A 125 -15.94 0.05 -3.45
C GLU A 125 -17.31 -0.48 -3.85
N GLU A 126 -17.57 -1.79 -3.67
CA GLU A 126 -18.69 -2.50 -4.33
C GLU A 126 -20.08 -1.90 -4.07
N LYS A 127 -20.26 -1.15 -2.98
CA LYS A 127 -21.53 -0.57 -2.54
C LYS A 127 -21.46 0.94 -2.30
N GLU A 128 -20.42 1.60 -2.82
CA GLU A 128 -20.28 3.04 -2.62
C GLU A 128 -19.96 3.74 -3.93
N MET A 129 -18.78 3.49 -4.49
CA MET A 129 -18.35 4.20 -5.68
C MET A 129 -17.23 3.52 -6.48
N SER A 130 -17.07 4.00 -7.71
CA SER A 130 -15.88 3.79 -8.52
C SER A 130 -15.22 5.13 -8.82
N GLN A 131 -13.89 5.19 -8.70
CA GLN A 131 -13.12 6.41 -8.98
C GLN A 131 -11.99 6.14 -9.97
N TRP A 132 -11.85 7.00 -10.98
CA TRP A 132 -10.81 6.95 -11.99
C TRP A 132 -9.72 7.96 -11.66
N TRP A 133 -8.51 7.44 -11.44
CA TRP A 133 -7.33 8.23 -11.10
C TRP A 133 -6.22 7.95 -12.11
N LEU A 134 -5.57 9.02 -12.56
CA LEU A 134 -4.39 8.97 -13.41
C LEU A 134 -3.32 9.86 -12.77
N ASP A 135 -2.16 9.27 -12.48
CA ASP A 135 -1.01 9.97 -11.90
C ASP A 135 -1.35 10.79 -10.65
N GLY A 136 -2.19 10.22 -9.77
CA GLY A 136 -2.52 10.82 -8.47
C GLY A 136 -3.61 11.88 -8.52
N VAL A 137 -4.24 12.10 -9.69
CA VAL A 137 -5.37 13.01 -9.82
C VAL A 137 -6.61 12.32 -10.37
N LEU A 138 -7.79 12.73 -9.92
CA LEU A 138 -9.05 12.31 -10.53
C LEU A 138 -9.08 12.74 -12.00
N HIS A 139 -9.24 11.78 -12.90
CA HIS A 139 -9.18 12.05 -14.33
C HIS A 139 -9.83 10.93 -15.13
N ARG A 140 -10.74 11.31 -16.03
CA ARG A 140 -11.30 10.40 -17.03
C ARG A 140 -11.75 11.18 -18.27
N GLU A 141 -11.31 10.76 -19.46
CA GLU A 141 -11.64 11.46 -20.71
C GLU A 141 -12.89 10.92 -21.43
N ASP A 142 -13.40 9.76 -21.01
CA ASP A 142 -14.49 9.03 -21.68
C ASP A 142 -15.71 8.78 -20.78
N GLY A 143 -15.80 9.46 -19.63
CA GLY A 143 -16.91 9.33 -18.70
C GLY A 143 -16.70 10.12 -17.41
N ALA A 144 -17.51 9.81 -16.40
CA ALA A 144 -17.38 10.39 -15.08
C ALA A 144 -16.15 9.82 -14.36
N ALA A 145 -15.36 10.68 -13.72
CA ALA A 145 -14.21 10.24 -12.94
C ALA A 145 -14.63 9.70 -11.56
N ILE A 146 -15.87 9.96 -11.12
CA ILE A 146 -16.50 9.31 -9.97
C ILE A 146 -17.90 8.86 -10.38
N GLU A 147 -18.24 7.61 -10.07
CA GLU A 147 -19.58 7.04 -10.23
C GLU A 147 -20.02 6.46 -8.89
N TYR A 148 -21.12 6.96 -8.34
CA TYR A 148 -21.71 6.51 -7.06
C TYR A 148 -22.79 5.45 -7.28
N GLU A 149 -23.06 4.63 -6.26
CA GLU A 149 -24.12 3.61 -6.29
C GLU A 149 -25.52 4.22 -6.54
N ASP A 150 -25.78 5.41 -6.01
CA ASP A 150 -27.06 6.12 -6.19
C ASP A 150 -27.27 6.68 -7.62
N GLY A 151 -26.28 6.51 -8.50
CA GLY A 151 -26.29 6.99 -9.89
C GLY A 151 -25.74 8.40 -10.06
N THR A 152 -25.37 9.09 -8.98
CA THR A 152 -24.67 10.38 -9.03
C THR A 152 -23.32 10.19 -9.71
N LYS A 153 -22.90 11.21 -10.48
CA LYS A 153 -21.67 11.20 -11.25
C LYS A 153 -20.94 12.52 -11.11
N GLU A 154 -19.62 12.45 -11.10
CA GLU A 154 -18.77 13.63 -11.14
C GLU A 154 -17.68 13.49 -12.21
N TRP A 155 -17.43 14.57 -12.93
CA TRP A 155 -16.49 14.59 -14.03
C TRP A 155 -15.25 15.39 -13.64
N TYR A 156 -14.08 14.79 -13.84
CA TYR A 156 -12.80 15.42 -13.55
C TYR A 156 -11.84 15.21 -14.71
N LEU A 157 -11.08 16.26 -15.02
CA LEU A 157 -9.96 16.23 -15.94
C LEU A 157 -8.75 16.87 -15.23
N LEU A 158 -7.67 16.11 -15.04
CA LEU A 158 -6.41 16.60 -14.46
C LEU A 158 -6.60 17.08 -13.00
N GLY A 159 -7.50 16.42 -12.26
CA GLY A 159 -7.87 16.78 -10.89
C GLY A 159 -8.84 17.95 -10.78
N ILE A 160 -9.28 18.54 -11.90
CA ILE A 160 -10.20 19.67 -11.92
C ILE A 160 -11.61 19.18 -12.23
N GLN A 161 -12.56 19.50 -11.36
CA GLN A 161 -13.97 19.19 -11.60
C GLN A 161 -14.48 20.02 -12.79
N VAL A 162 -15.17 19.36 -13.71
CA VAL A 162 -15.75 19.97 -14.92
C VAL A 162 -17.19 19.52 -15.10
N MET A 163 -17.94 20.24 -15.92
CA MET A 163 -19.28 19.81 -16.32
C MET A 163 -19.19 18.59 -17.25
N GLU A 164 -20.20 17.72 -17.22
CA GLU A 164 -20.32 16.56 -18.11
C GLU A 164 -20.10 16.93 -19.59
N GLU A 165 -20.68 18.04 -20.04
CA GLU A 165 -20.55 18.54 -21.42
C GLU A 165 -19.10 18.76 -21.85
N VAL A 166 -18.22 19.20 -20.93
CA VAL A 166 -16.79 19.41 -21.22
C VAL A 166 -16.11 18.09 -21.51
N VAL A 167 -16.50 17.01 -20.83
CA VAL A 167 -15.96 15.68 -21.08
C VAL A 167 -16.57 15.09 -22.35
N ASN A 168 -17.88 15.18 -22.54
CA ASN A 168 -18.58 14.54 -23.67
C ASN A 168 -18.31 15.24 -25.02
N ASP A 169 -18.02 16.54 -25.04
CA ASP A 169 -17.63 17.27 -26.25
C ASP A 169 -16.11 17.20 -26.47
N VAL A 170 -15.70 16.54 -27.56
CA VAL A 170 -14.28 16.34 -27.91
C VAL A 170 -13.52 17.65 -28.10
N ALA A 171 -14.16 18.69 -28.65
CA ALA A 171 -13.51 19.98 -28.89
C ALA A 171 -13.31 20.75 -27.56
N GLN A 172 -14.32 20.76 -26.69
CA GLN A 172 -14.21 21.35 -25.35
C GLN A 172 -13.18 20.61 -24.50
N ARG A 173 -13.21 19.27 -24.49
CA ARG A 173 -12.23 18.44 -23.76
C ARG A 173 -10.80 18.72 -24.22
N LYS A 174 -10.55 18.70 -25.54
CA LYS A 174 -9.21 18.96 -26.09
C LYS A 174 -8.73 20.38 -25.77
N LYS A 175 -9.62 21.36 -25.84
CA LYS A 175 -9.30 22.75 -25.46
C LYS A 175 -8.92 22.82 -23.98
N PHE A 176 -9.74 22.25 -23.10
CA PHE A 176 -9.50 22.21 -21.67
C PHE A 176 -8.15 21.57 -21.32
N LEU A 177 -7.87 20.37 -21.85
CA LEU A 177 -6.62 19.65 -21.62
C LEU A 177 -5.40 20.45 -22.11
N LYS A 178 -5.51 21.12 -23.26
CA LYS A 178 -4.42 21.93 -23.81
C LYS A 178 -4.13 23.16 -22.94
N GLU A 179 -5.16 23.78 -22.39
CA GLU A 179 -5.04 24.96 -21.53
C GLU A 179 -4.45 24.60 -20.16
N HIS A 180 -4.85 23.46 -19.57
CA HIS A 180 -4.50 23.11 -18.20
C HIS A 180 -3.28 22.19 -18.06
N LYS A 181 -2.89 21.41 -19.09
CA LYS A 181 -1.62 20.64 -19.07
C LYS A 181 -0.38 21.53 -19.02
N LYS A 182 -0.46 22.76 -19.53
CA LYS A 182 0.66 23.73 -19.51
C LYS A 182 0.89 24.37 -18.16
N ALA A 183 -0.09 24.34 -17.27
CA ALA A 183 -0.03 24.96 -15.95
C ALA A 183 0.55 24.03 -14.87
N GLN A 184 0.75 22.75 -15.18
CA GLN A 184 1.22 21.70 -14.26
C GLN A 184 2.69 21.28 -14.50
N GLN A 185 3.41 21.96 -15.41
CA GLN A 185 4.86 21.86 -15.61
C GLN A 185 5.55 23.12 -15.10
#